data_AF-A0A7K2NTP5-F1
#
_entry.id   AF-A0A7K2NTP5-F1
#
_cell.length_a   1.000
_cell.length_b   1.000
_cell.length_c   1.000
_cell.angle_alpha   90.00
_cell.angle_beta   90.00
_cell.angle_gamma   90.00
#
_symmetry.space_group_name_H-M   'P 1'
#
loop_
_entity.id
_entity.type
_entity.pdbx_description
1 polymer ?
#
loop_
_entity_poly.entity_id
_entity_poly.type
_entity_poly.pdbx_seq_one_letter_code
_entity_poly.pdbx_strand_id
1 'polypeptide(L)'
;TAGRRGTGATLFVEKIAGAAAREGRPLEQVEAIARRVNESSRSFGVALSAVTTPAKGSPTFDLPAGELELGIGIHGEPGRERRPMMTSGEIAEAAVDAVLTDLGPRNPVLVLVNGMGATPLLELYGFNAEVQRVLGERGVAVARTLVGNYVTSLDMAGASVTLCEIDEELLGLWDAPVSTPGLRWGM
;
A
#
# COMPACT_ATOMS: atom_id res chain seq x y z
N THR A 1 -6.70 -21.32 -10.21
CA THR A 1 -6.66 -20.58 -8.93
C THR A 1 -6.69 -19.11 -9.24
N ALA A 2 -7.59 -18.32 -8.63
CA ALA A 2 -7.51 -16.86 -8.77
C ALA A 2 -6.21 -16.40 -8.06
N GLY A 3 -5.36 -15.65 -8.77
CA GLY A 3 -4.05 -15.20 -8.28
C GLY A 3 -4.15 -14.11 -7.20
N ARG A 4 -3.03 -13.45 -6.93
CA ARG A 4 -2.98 -12.29 -6.01
C ARG A 4 -3.72 -11.09 -6.61
N ARG A 5 -4.29 -10.25 -5.74
CA ARG A 5 -5.02 -9.01 -6.10
C ARG A 5 -4.05 -7.85 -6.35
N GLY A 6 -4.38 -6.97 -7.29
CA GLY A 6 -3.70 -5.67 -7.48
C GLY A 6 -4.25 -4.62 -6.52
N THR A 7 -3.39 -3.97 -5.74
CA THR A 7 -3.77 -2.96 -4.72
C THR A 7 -2.74 -1.82 -4.69
N GLY A 8 -2.12 -1.50 -3.53
CA GLY A 8 -1.23 -0.35 -3.37
C GLY A 8 0.00 -0.34 -4.27
N ALA A 9 0.55 -1.51 -4.63
CA ALA A 9 1.72 -1.62 -5.51
C ALA A 9 1.52 -1.00 -6.90
N THR A 10 0.27 -0.90 -7.36
CA THR A 10 -0.08 -0.25 -8.64
C THR A 10 0.43 1.19 -8.69
N LEU A 11 0.37 1.94 -7.58
CA LEU A 11 0.87 3.31 -7.51
C LEU A 11 2.38 3.39 -7.80
N PHE A 12 3.17 2.46 -7.24
CA PHE A 12 4.60 2.42 -7.49
C PHE A 12 4.90 2.07 -8.95
N VAL A 13 4.18 1.09 -9.51
CA VAL A 13 4.32 0.72 -10.92
C VAL A 13 4.02 1.92 -11.83
N GLU A 14 2.89 2.59 -11.62
CA GLU A 14 2.47 3.75 -12.42
C GLU A 14 3.48 4.90 -12.33
N LYS A 15 3.94 5.25 -11.12
CA LYS A 15 4.90 6.34 -10.93
C LYS A 15 6.25 6.04 -11.57
N ILE A 16 6.82 4.86 -11.30
CA ILE A 16 8.18 4.52 -11.68
C ILE A 16 8.26 4.22 -13.18
N ALA A 17 7.30 3.45 -13.72
CA ALA A 17 7.24 3.20 -15.16
C ALA A 17 6.89 4.49 -15.93
N GLY A 18 6.04 5.36 -15.36
CA GLY A 18 5.74 6.68 -15.93
C GLY A 18 6.96 7.58 -16.02
N ALA A 19 7.84 7.58 -15.01
CA ALA A 19 9.11 8.28 -15.06
C ALA A 19 10.03 7.71 -16.14
N ALA A 20 10.16 6.39 -16.24
CA ALA A 20 10.95 5.73 -17.28
C ALA A 20 10.45 6.07 -18.69
N ALA A 21 9.13 6.09 -18.90
CA ALA A 21 8.53 6.52 -20.15
C ALA A 21 8.79 8.00 -20.45
N ARG A 22 8.79 8.87 -19.43
CA ARG A 22 9.08 10.30 -19.58
C ARG A 22 10.52 10.57 -19.98
N GLU A 23 11.46 9.71 -19.60
CA GLU A 23 12.86 9.73 -20.07
C GLU A 23 13.00 9.33 -21.55
N GLY A 24 11.93 8.87 -22.20
CA GLY A 24 11.95 8.42 -23.59
C GLY A 24 12.49 6.99 -23.76
N ARG A 25 12.50 6.17 -22.70
CA ARG A 25 12.93 4.78 -22.80
C ARG A 25 12.01 3.98 -23.75
N PRO A 26 12.55 3.01 -24.52
CA PRO A 26 11.74 2.10 -25.34
C PRO A 26 10.70 1.33 -24.53
N LEU A 27 9.61 0.92 -25.19
CA LEU A 27 8.49 0.20 -24.56
C LEU A 27 8.95 -1.02 -23.76
N GLU A 28 9.88 -1.80 -24.31
CA GLU A 28 10.41 -3.02 -23.70
C GLU A 28 11.10 -2.73 -22.38
N GLN A 29 11.77 -1.57 -22.27
CA GLN A 29 12.43 -1.15 -21.03
C GLN A 29 11.41 -0.64 -20.00
N VAL A 30 10.40 0.10 -20.44
CA VAL A 30 9.31 0.55 -19.56
C VAL A 30 8.55 -0.65 -18.99
N GLU A 31 8.26 -1.66 -19.82
CA GLU A 31 7.64 -2.92 -19.39
C GLU A 31 8.54 -3.67 -18.38
N ALA A 32 9.84 -3.78 -18.66
CA ALA A 32 10.78 -4.44 -17.76
C ALA A 32 10.85 -3.76 -16.39
N ILE A 33 10.84 -2.42 -16.35
CA ILE A 33 10.77 -1.64 -15.11
C ILE A 33 9.45 -1.88 -14.37
N ALA A 34 8.32 -1.80 -15.07
CA ALA A 34 7.00 -2.04 -14.48
C ALA A 34 6.92 -3.44 -13.84
N ARG A 35 7.43 -4.46 -14.54
CA ARG A 35 7.48 -5.85 -14.06
C ARG A 35 8.38 -6.00 -12.83
N ARG A 36 9.57 -5.40 -12.84
CA ARG A 36 10.48 -5.38 -11.69
C ARG A 36 9.82 -4.77 -10.46
N VAL A 37 9.15 -3.62 -10.61
CA VAL A 37 8.45 -2.96 -9.49
C VAL A 37 7.32 -3.84 -8.96
N ASN A 38 6.52 -4.45 -9.84
CA ASN A 38 5.45 -5.37 -9.44
C ASN A 38 5.98 -6.59 -8.67
N GLU A 39 7.05 -7.22 -9.16
CA GLU A 39 7.67 -8.38 -8.53
C GLU A 39 8.32 -8.04 -7.18
N SER A 40 8.83 -6.81 -7.05
CA SER A 40 9.51 -6.28 -5.84
C SER A 40 8.55 -5.62 -4.84
N SER A 41 7.24 -5.68 -5.08
CA SER A 41 6.23 -5.03 -4.24
C SER A 41 5.29 -6.03 -3.57
N ARG A 42 4.91 -5.76 -2.32
CA ARG A 42 3.85 -6.48 -1.60
C ARG A 42 2.99 -5.53 -0.79
N SER A 43 1.69 -5.83 -0.74
CA SER A 43 0.70 -5.03 -0.02
C SER A 43 -0.09 -5.89 0.95
N PHE A 44 -0.47 -5.30 2.08
CA PHE A 44 -1.40 -5.89 3.03
C PHE A 44 -2.39 -4.83 3.54
N GLY A 45 -3.68 -5.15 3.51
CA GLY A 45 -4.76 -4.23 3.92
C GLY A 45 -5.51 -4.70 5.15
N VAL A 46 -6.10 -3.77 5.88
CA VAL A 46 -7.00 -4.00 7.02
C VAL A 46 -8.26 -3.14 6.87
N ALA A 47 -9.43 -3.72 7.13
CA ALA A 47 -10.70 -3.01 7.28
C ALA A 47 -11.05 -2.85 8.77
N LEU A 48 -11.48 -1.65 9.13
CA LEU A 48 -12.13 -1.32 10.41
C LEU A 48 -13.64 -1.13 10.23
N SER A 49 -14.09 -0.89 9.00
CA SER A 49 -15.49 -0.94 8.58
C SER A 49 -15.61 -1.60 7.21
N ALA A 50 -16.79 -2.09 6.90
CA ALA A 50 -17.11 -2.47 5.52
C ALA A 50 -17.30 -1.24 4.63
N VAL A 51 -17.24 -1.47 3.30
CA VAL A 51 -17.51 -0.45 2.28
C VAL A 51 -18.98 -0.43 1.91
N THR A 52 -19.55 0.73 1.66
CA THR A 52 -20.91 0.90 1.12
C THR A 52 -20.82 1.37 -0.32
N THR A 53 -21.35 0.57 -1.25
CA THR A 53 -21.48 1.03 -2.64
C THR A 53 -22.76 1.84 -2.83
N PRO A 54 -22.75 2.91 -3.66
CA PRO A 54 -23.94 3.73 -3.91
C PRO A 54 -25.14 2.92 -4.41
N ALA A 55 -24.89 1.88 -5.21
CA ALA A 55 -25.94 1.02 -5.75
C ALA A 55 -26.58 0.10 -4.69
N LYS A 56 -25.79 -0.40 -3.73
CA LYS A 56 -26.29 -1.29 -2.67
C LYS A 56 -26.94 -0.50 -1.52
N GLY A 57 -26.44 0.70 -1.23
CA GLY A 57 -26.94 1.56 -0.15
C GLY A 57 -26.75 0.98 1.26
N SER A 58 -26.04 -0.13 1.39
CA SER A 58 -25.72 -0.83 2.63
C SER A 58 -24.34 -1.49 2.53
N PRO A 59 -23.70 -1.82 3.68
CA PRO A 59 -22.36 -2.43 3.69
C PRO A 59 -22.24 -3.67 2.80
N THR A 60 -21.14 -3.82 2.07
CA THR A 60 -20.91 -4.94 1.15
C THR A 60 -20.72 -6.27 1.88
N PHE A 61 -20.12 -6.23 3.08
CA PHE A 61 -19.98 -7.34 4.00
C PHE A 61 -20.30 -6.90 5.43
N ASP A 62 -20.58 -7.86 6.31
CA ASP A 62 -20.82 -7.60 7.73
C ASP A 62 -19.49 -7.59 8.50
N LEU A 63 -19.20 -6.50 9.21
CA LEU A 63 -18.06 -6.39 10.12
C LEU A 63 -18.57 -5.79 11.45
N PRO A 64 -18.77 -6.62 12.49
CA PRO A 64 -19.29 -6.17 13.77
C PRO A 64 -18.42 -5.09 14.43
N ALA A 65 -19.05 -4.23 15.22
CA ALA A 65 -18.33 -3.25 16.01
C ALA A 65 -17.36 -3.94 16.99
N GLY A 66 -16.13 -3.44 17.09
CA GLY A 66 -15.08 -4.04 17.92
C GLY A 66 -14.32 -5.18 17.24
N GLU A 67 -14.55 -5.43 15.94
CA GLU A 67 -13.74 -6.33 15.12
C GLU A 67 -13.04 -5.57 13.98
N LEU A 68 -12.03 -6.22 13.41
CA LEU A 68 -11.36 -5.80 12.19
C LEU A 68 -11.16 -7.01 11.26
N GLU A 69 -10.94 -6.73 9.98
CA GLU A 69 -10.69 -7.77 8.98
C GLU A 69 -9.32 -7.56 8.32
N LEU A 70 -8.45 -8.57 8.43
CA LEU A 70 -7.06 -8.54 7.96
C LEU A 70 -6.95 -9.15 6.56
N GLY A 71 -6.10 -8.57 5.72
CA GLY A 71 -5.81 -9.04 4.38
C GLY A 71 -6.95 -8.78 3.38
N ILE A 72 -7.65 -7.66 3.51
CA ILE A 72 -8.73 -7.24 2.61
C ILE A 72 -8.24 -6.85 1.20
N GLY A 73 -9.16 -6.81 0.25
CA GLY A 73 -8.97 -6.21 -1.08
C GLY A 73 -9.48 -4.76 -1.15
N ILE A 74 -9.63 -4.23 -2.36
CA ILE A 74 -10.11 -2.85 -2.61
C ILE A 74 -11.58 -2.79 -3.05
N HIS A 75 -12.25 -3.93 -3.25
CA HIS A 75 -13.67 -3.98 -3.64
C HIS A 75 -14.56 -4.52 -2.52
N GLY A 76 -14.07 -4.56 -1.28
CA GLY A 76 -14.78 -5.15 -0.14
C GLY A 76 -14.86 -6.67 -0.22
N GLU A 77 -13.94 -7.32 -0.94
CA GLU A 77 -13.80 -8.77 -0.89
C GLU A 77 -13.38 -9.20 0.53
N PRO A 78 -13.87 -10.34 1.04
CA PRO A 78 -13.43 -10.88 2.33
C PRO A 78 -11.91 -10.92 2.46
N GLY A 79 -11.45 -10.63 3.66
CA GLY A 79 -10.06 -10.74 4.05
C GLY A 79 -9.62 -12.19 4.24
N ARG A 80 -8.43 -12.34 4.80
CA ARG A 80 -7.88 -13.64 5.20
C ARG A 80 -8.45 -14.11 6.54
N GLU A 81 -8.68 -13.17 7.45
CA GLU A 81 -9.03 -13.46 8.83
C GLU A 81 -9.73 -12.27 9.50
N ARG A 82 -10.71 -12.55 10.36
CA ARG A 82 -11.31 -11.57 11.27
C ARG A 82 -10.73 -11.71 12.66
N ARG A 83 -10.54 -10.57 13.34
CA ARG A 83 -10.03 -10.53 14.72
C ARG A 83 -10.79 -9.49 15.54
N PRO A 84 -10.81 -9.63 16.88
CA PRO A 84 -11.12 -8.52 17.76
C PRO A 84 -10.26 -7.29 17.42
N MET A 85 -10.76 -6.10 17.74
CA MET A 85 -10.06 -4.85 17.50
C MET A 85 -8.66 -4.89 18.11
N MET A 86 -7.68 -4.50 17.30
CA MET A 86 -6.27 -4.46 17.67
C MET A 86 -5.83 -3.00 17.81
N THR A 87 -4.77 -2.78 18.56
CA THR A 87 -4.07 -1.49 18.60
C THR A 87 -3.40 -1.20 17.26
N SER A 88 -3.10 0.08 16.98
CA SER A 88 -2.37 0.47 15.77
C SER A 88 -1.01 -0.23 15.64
N GLY A 89 -0.32 -0.46 16.77
CA GLY A 89 0.97 -1.16 16.80
C GLY A 89 0.84 -2.63 16.40
N GLU A 90 -0.15 -3.34 16.96
CA GLU A 90 -0.41 -4.74 16.61
C GLU A 90 -0.86 -4.89 15.14
N ILE A 91 -1.64 -3.95 14.62
CA ILE A 91 -2.01 -3.91 13.20
C ILE A 91 -0.78 -3.70 12.32
N ALA A 92 0.13 -2.80 12.72
CA ALA A 92 1.35 -2.52 11.97
C ALA A 92 2.27 -3.75 11.95
N GLU A 93 2.41 -4.45 13.07
CA GLU A 93 3.15 -5.72 13.16
C GLU A 93 2.55 -6.76 12.22
N ALA A 94 1.24 -7.00 12.30
CA ALA A 94 0.58 -7.96 11.42
C ALA A 94 0.74 -7.62 9.93
N ALA A 95 0.60 -6.34 9.55
CA ALA A 95 0.71 -5.91 8.17
C ALA A 95 2.15 -5.99 7.64
N VAL A 96 3.13 -5.50 8.41
CA VAL A 96 4.54 -5.51 8.04
C VAL A 96 5.06 -6.95 7.99
N ASP A 97 4.77 -7.78 8.98
CA ASP A 97 5.23 -9.18 9.00
C ASP A 97 4.65 -9.98 7.82
N ALA A 98 3.37 -9.77 7.48
CA ALA A 98 2.75 -10.40 6.32
C ALA A 98 3.43 -9.98 5.00
N VAL A 99 3.83 -8.72 4.87
CA VAL A 99 4.54 -8.20 3.71
C VAL A 99 5.97 -8.72 3.65
N LEU A 100 6.73 -8.62 4.75
CA LEU A 100 8.14 -9.00 4.79
C LEU A 100 8.34 -10.51 4.62
N THR A 101 7.45 -11.33 5.18
CA THR A 101 7.51 -12.80 5.03
C THR A 101 7.48 -13.22 3.55
N ASP A 102 6.75 -12.48 2.71
CA ASP A 102 6.57 -12.81 1.31
C ASP A 102 7.47 -12.02 0.34
N LEU A 103 7.96 -10.84 0.76
CA LEU A 103 8.90 -10.03 0.00
C LEU A 103 10.35 -10.42 0.25
N GLY A 104 10.75 -10.59 1.52
CA GLY A 104 12.12 -10.87 1.94
C GLY A 104 13.16 -9.85 1.42
N PRO A 105 12.96 -8.54 1.60
CA PRO A 105 13.81 -7.52 0.99
C PRO A 105 15.23 -7.57 1.55
N ARG A 106 16.23 -7.33 0.69
CA ARG A 106 17.65 -7.21 1.06
C ARG A 106 18.17 -5.78 0.88
N ASN A 107 17.45 -4.96 0.14
CA ASN A 107 17.71 -3.54 -0.09
C ASN A 107 16.68 -2.67 0.64
N PRO A 108 16.90 -1.34 0.69
CA PRO A 108 15.90 -0.42 1.22
C PRO A 108 14.56 -0.52 0.49
N VAL A 109 13.49 -0.10 1.17
CA VAL A 109 12.13 -0.13 0.63
C VAL A 109 11.52 1.26 0.51
N LEU A 110 10.66 1.45 -0.49
CA LEU A 110 9.62 2.47 -0.46
C LEU A 110 8.48 1.98 0.43
N VAL A 111 7.90 2.88 1.23
CA VAL A 111 6.74 2.61 2.08
C VAL A 111 5.56 3.43 1.60
N LEU A 112 4.42 2.78 1.39
CA LEU A 112 3.12 3.44 1.22
C LEU A 112 2.20 3.02 2.36
N VAL A 113 1.80 4.00 3.18
CA VAL A 113 0.70 3.87 4.14
C VAL A 113 -0.53 4.52 3.53
N ASN A 114 -1.42 3.66 3.04
CA ASN A 114 -2.58 4.07 2.26
C ASN A 114 -3.86 3.93 3.08
N GLY A 115 -4.66 5.00 3.20
CA GLY A 115 -6.00 4.90 3.76
C GLY A 115 -6.99 4.31 2.76
N MET A 116 -7.96 3.55 3.27
CA MET A 116 -8.98 2.90 2.43
C MET A 116 -10.15 3.83 2.09
N GLY A 117 -10.14 5.08 2.55
CA GLY A 117 -11.16 6.07 2.25
C GLY A 117 -11.52 6.93 3.46
N ALA A 118 -12.14 6.32 4.47
CA ALA A 118 -12.69 7.03 5.61
C ALA A 118 -11.74 7.22 6.81
N THR A 119 -10.53 6.67 6.75
CA THR A 119 -9.53 6.84 7.83
C THR A 119 -8.98 8.27 7.84
N PRO A 120 -9.07 9.00 8.96
CA PRO A 120 -8.50 10.33 9.08
C PRO A 120 -6.99 10.37 8.81
N LEU A 121 -6.51 11.43 8.14
CA LEU A 121 -5.09 11.57 7.83
C LEU A 121 -4.19 11.56 9.08
N LEU A 122 -4.67 12.11 10.20
CA LEU A 122 -3.97 12.06 11.49
C LEU A 122 -3.73 10.61 11.96
N GLU A 123 -4.74 9.76 11.82
CA GLU A 123 -4.63 8.34 12.17
C GLU A 123 -3.67 7.60 11.24
N LEU A 124 -3.65 7.93 9.94
CA LEU A 124 -2.68 7.38 9.00
C LEU A 124 -1.24 7.76 9.35
N TYR A 125 -0.99 8.98 9.84
CA TYR A 125 0.34 9.36 10.32
C TYR A 125 0.72 8.65 11.63
N GLY A 126 -0.23 8.47 12.54
CA GLY A 126 -0.02 7.68 13.76
C GLY A 126 0.29 6.21 13.43
N PHE A 127 -0.47 5.62 12.50
CA PHE A 127 -0.23 4.27 12.00
C PHE A 127 1.11 4.16 11.25
N ASN A 128 1.48 5.16 10.45
CA ASN A 128 2.80 5.21 9.83
C ASN A 128 3.92 5.22 10.86
N ALA A 129 3.79 5.93 11.98
CA ALA A 129 4.81 5.90 13.03
C ALA A 129 5.05 4.47 13.56
N GLU A 130 3.97 3.69 13.75
CA GLU A 130 4.08 2.27 14.12
C GLU A 130 4.71 1.43 13.01
N VAL A 131 4.34 1.64 11.73
CA VAL A 131 4.97 0.95 10.59
C VAL A 131 6.47 1.21 10.55
N GLN A 132 6.91 2.46 10.75
CA GLN A 132 8.34 2.82 10.78
C GLN A 132 9.06 2.16 11.97
N ARG A 133 8.43 2.14 13.15
CA ARG A 133 8.96 1.45 14.34
C ARG A 133 9.19 -0.03 14.04
N VAL A 134 8.18 -0.72 13.53
CA VAL A 134 8.26 -2.16 13.23
C VAL A 134 9.32 -2.44 12.16
N LEU A 135 9.38 -1.66 11.08
CA LEU A 135 10.43 -1.82 10.06
C LEU A 135 11.84 -1.65 10.64
N GLY A 136 12.03 -0.67 11.53
CA GLY A 136 13.29 -0.46 12.25
C GLY A 136 13.68 -1.64 13.12
N GLU A 137 12.74 -2.21 13.88
CA GLU A 137 12.96 -3.41 14.69
C GLU A 137 13.29 -4.65 13.85
N ARG A 138 12.76 -4.72 12.62
CA ARG A 138 13.07 -5.79 11.65
C ARG A 138 14.35 -5.52 10.84
N GLY A 139 15.04 -4.39 11.09
CA GLY A 139 16.27 -4.02 10.39
C GLY A 139 16.07 -3.64 8.91
N VAL A 140 14.86 -3.26 8.52
CA VAL A 140 14.53 -2.88 7.13
C VAL A 140 14.71 -1.38 6.95
N ALA A 141 15.64 -1.00 6.08
CA ALA A 141 15.87 0.41 5.76
C ALA A 141 14.74 0.98 4.90
N VAL A 142 14.27 2.18 5.25
CA VAL A 142 13.23 2.90 4.50
C VAL A 142 13.87 4.03 3.70
N ALA A 143 13.70 3.99 2.38
CA ALA A 143 14.24 5.01 1.48
C ALA A 143 13.32 6.23 1.37
N ARG A 144 12.02 6.01 1.17
CA ARG A 144 10.99 7.05 1.08
C ARG A 144 9.68 6.54 1.65
N THR A 145 8.82 7.46 2.04
CA THR A 145 7.50 7.13 2.58
C THR A 145 6.44 8.05 1.99
N LEU A 146 5.30 7.46 1.65
CA LEU A 146 4.11 8.17 1.21
C LEU A 146 2.94 7.79 2.13
N VAL A 147 2.20 8.78 2.63
CA VAL A 147 1.08 8.60 3.57
C VAL A 147 -0.14 9.36 3.06
N GLY A 148 -1.28 8.70 2.93
CA GLY A 148 -2.52 9.34 2.48
C GLY A 148 -3.49 8.38 1.79
N ASN A 149 -4.49 8.94 1.10
CA ASN A 149 -5.48 8.16 0.36
C ASN A 149 -5.11 8.14 -1.13
N TYR A 150 -4.60 7.01 -1.61
CA TYR A 150 -4.12 6.86 -2.99
C TYR A 150 -4.86 5.75 -3.75
N VAL A 151 -5.08 4.61 -3.11
CA VAL A 151 -5.81 3.45 -3.64
C VAL A 151 -6.90 3.08 -2.63
N THR A 152 -8.05 3.74 -2.75
CA THR A 152 -9.15 3.65 -1.77
C THR A 152 -10.17 2.58 -2.12
N SER A 153 -11.07 2.30 -1.17
CA SER A 153 -12.30 1.53 -1.33
C SER A 153 -13.48 2.36 -0.80
N LEU A 154 -13.84 3.40 -1.56
CA LEU A 154 -14.92 4.34 -1.25
C LEU A 154 -14.86 4.89 0.19
N ASP A 155 -15.81 4.51 1.04
CA ASP A 155 -16.00 4.95 2.42
C ASP A 155 -15.47 3.95 3.46
N MET A 156 -14.67 2.96 3.05
CA MET A 156 -14.06 2.00 3.96
C MET A 156 -13.12 2.72 4.95
N ALA A 157 -13.36 2.54 6.25
CA ALA A 157 -12.38 2.83 7.28
C ALA A 157 -11.38 1.67 7.34
N GLY A 158 -10.10 1.97 7.32
CA GLY A 158 -9.02 1.00 7.19
C GLY A 158 -7.75 1.57 6.58
N ALA A 159 -6.72 0.76 6.51
CA ALA A 159 -5.44 1.15 5.92
C ALA A 159 -4.79 -0.03 5.20
N SER A 160 -3.81 0.25 4.36
CA SER A 160 -2.90 -0.75 3.82
C SER A 160 -1.47 -0.28 3.89
N VAL A 161 -0.57 -1.25 4.06
CA VAL A 161 0.88 -1.07 4.00
C VAL A 161 1.35 -1.73 2.72
N THR A 162 2.06 -0.98 1.88
CA THR A 162 2.75 -1.52 0.71
C THR A 162 4.23 -1.23 0.83
N LEU A 163 5.06 -2.27 0.68
CA LEU A 163 6.51 -2.12 0.57
C LEU A 163 6.94 -2.46 -0.86
N CYS A 164 7.85 -1.67 -1.41
CA CYS A 164 8.55 -1.97 -2.67
C CYS A 164 10.05 -1.96 -2.40
N GLU A 165 10.71 -3.10 -2.55
CA GLU A 165 12.18 -3.14 -2.56
C GLU A 165 12.71 -2.35 -3.76
N ILE A 166 13.74 -1.54 -3.54
CA ILE A 166 14.31 -0.69 -4.59
C ILE A 166 15.83 -0.80 -4.63
N ASP A 167 16.36 -0.61 -5.83
CA ASP A 167 17.76 -0.29 -6.09
C ASP A 167 17.91 1.20 -6.45
N GLU A 168 19.13 1.61 -6.79
CA GLU A 168 19.46 2.99 -7.14
C GLU A 168 18.69 3.48 -8.38
N GLU A 169 18.46 2.60 -9.37
CA GLU A 169 17.72 2.95 -10.59
C GLU A 169 16.25 3.21 -10.26
N LEU A 170 15.60 2.31 -9.52
CA LEU A 170 14.19 2.46 -9.14
C LEU A 170 14.00 3.67 -8.21
N LEU A 171 14.95 3.93 -7.32
CA LEU A 171 14.93 5.13 -6.46
C LEU A 171 15.03 6.42 -7.30
N GLY A 172 15.93 6.47 -8.29
CA GLY A 172 16.06 7.61 -9.19
C GLY A 172 14.76 7.91 -9.95
N LEU A 173 14.10 6.87 -10.46
CA LEU A 173 12.82 6.99 -11.15
C LEU A 173 11.66 7.39 -10.20
N TRP A 174 11.70 6.96 -8.94
CA TRP A 174 10.77 7.43 -7.92
C TRP A 174 10.94 8.93 -7.65
N ASP A 175 12.17 9.37 -7.40
CA ASP A 175 12.49 10.77 -7.08
C ASP A 175 12.33 11.72 -8.28
N ALA A 176 12.30 11.20 -9.52
CA ALA A 176 12.06 11.99 -10.73
C ALA A 176 10.75 12.82 -10.63
N PRO A 177 10.72 14.05 -11.20
CA PRO A 177 9.57 14.95 -11.11
C PRO A 177 8.25 14.33 -11.56
N VAL A 178 7.17 14.69 -10.88
CA VAL A 178 5.80 14.28 -11.22
C VAL A 178 4.82 15.42 -10.98
N SER A 179 3.84 15.56 -11.88
CA SER A 179 2.77 16.56 -11.75
C SER A 179 1.45 15.95 -12.21
N THR A 180 0.80 15.21 -11.31
CA THR A 180 -0.56 14.68 -11.47
C THR A 180 -1.46 15.21 -10.35
N PRO A 181 -2.79 15.06 -10.44
CA PRO A 181 -3.68 15.41 -9.34
C PRO A 181 -3.41 14.63 -8.05
N GLY A 182 -2.87 13.41 -8.15
CA GLY A 182 -2.59 12.54 -6.99
C GLY A 182 -1.15 12.57 -6.48
N LEU A 183 -0.16 12.89 -7.32
CA LEU A 183 1.26 12.95 -6.95
C LEU A 183 1.92 14.19 -7.55
N ARG A 184 2.63 14.97 -6.71
CA ARG A 184 3.29 16.20 -7.14
C ARG A 184 4.58 16.50 -6.37
N TRP A 185 5.72 16.50 -7.05
CA TRP A 185 7.02 16.93 -6.50
C TRP A 185 8.04 17.20 -7.61
N GLY A 186 9.19 17.80 -7.24
CA GLY A 186 10.32 18.04 -8.15
C GLY A 186 10.10 19.19 -9.14
N MET A 187 9.32 20.20 -8.75
CA MET A 187 9.10 21.42 -9.54
C MET A 187 10.26 22.40 -9.44
#